data_AF-A0A5M3VP82-F1
#
_entry.id   AF-A0A5M3VP82-F1
#
_cell.length_a   1.000
_cell.length_b   1.000
_cell.length_c   1.000
_cell.angle_alpha   90.00
_cell.angle_beta   90.00
_cell.angle_gamma   90.00
#
_symmetry.space_group_name_H-M   'P 1'
#
loop_
_entity.id
_entity.type
_entity.pdbx_description
1 polymer ?
#
loop_
_entity_poly.entity_id
_entity_poly.type
_entity_poly.pdbx_seq_one_letter_code
_entity_poly.pdbx_strand_id
1 'polypeptide(L)'
;MRTLSLALPLTLLAAVLVAGCATPVTAPAQPRADLPKECSEVPILIGGKLSEFSALAEKPKELKASIAGAATEVAAKVAGIEDATIKEAVQTFADELKKIEVTDRASAVAATQTAIAGGTGSMEKVAKVCV
;
A
#
# COMPACT_ATOMS: atom_id res chain seq x y z
N MET A 1 34.10 32.07 -9.21
CA MET A 1 32.73 32.31 -8.71
C MET A 1 31.76 32.24 -9.87
N ARG A 2 30.95 31.19 -9.93
CA ARG A 2 29.69 31.14 -10.68
C ARG A 2 28.86 30.00 -10.10
N THR A 3 28.04 30.37 -9.12
CA THR A 3 26.94 29.56 -8.57
C THR A 3 25.90 29.37 -9.67
N LEU A 4 25.86 28.19 -10.29
CA LEU A 4 24.67 27.74 -11.00
C LEU A 4 23.88 26.86 -10.04
N SER A 5 22.86 27.48 -9.44
CA SER A 5 21.79 26.81 -8.72
C SER A 5 21.21 25.71 -9.61
N LEU A 6 21.43 24.44 -9.25
CA LEU A 6 20.56 23.34 -9.66
C LEU A 6 19.23 23.52 -8.95
N ALA A 7 18.42 24.46 -9.44
CA ALA A 7 16.99 24.46 -9.23
C ALA A 7 16.45 23.27 -10.04
N LEU A 8 16.55 22.08 -9.46
CA LEU A 8 15.88 20.88 -9.97
C LEU A 8 14.38 21.22 -10.05
N PRO A 9 13.75 21.09 -11.22
CA PRO A 9 12.39 21.56 -11.40
C PRO A 9 11.45 20.64 -10.63
N LEU A 10 10.93 21.13 -9.50
CA LEU A 10 9.79 20.59 -8.74
C LEU A 10 8.50 20.46 -9.59
N THR A 11 8.55 20.78 -10.89
CA THR A 11 7.42 20.72 -11.82
C THR A 11 7.19 19.34 -12.44
N LEU A 12 8.07 18.36 -12.22
CA LEU A 12 7.86 16.97 -12.68
C LEU A 12 6.94 16.14 -11.75
N LEU A 13 6.62 16.63 -10.54
CA LEU A 13 5.69 15.95 -9.62
C LEU A 13 4.20 16.24 -9.89
N ALA A 14 3.86 17.06 -10.88
CA ALA A 14 2.47 17.41 -11.18
C ALA A 14 1.82 16.52 -12.27
N ALA A 15 2.59 15.69 -12.97
CA ALA A 15 2.08 14.93 -14.12
C ALA A 15 1.52 13.53 -13.77
N VAL A 16 1.61 13.08 -12.52
CA VAL A 16 1.10 11.75 -12.10
C VAL A 16 -0.33 11.84 -11.50
N LEU A 17 -0.92 13.03 -11.38
CA LEU A 17 -2.21 13.23 -10.71
C LEU A 17 -3.44 13.42 -11.63
N VAL A 18 -3.32 13.27 -12.95
CA VAL A 18 -4.43 13.55 -13.90
C VAL A 18 -5.01 12.31 -14.62
N ALA A 19 -4.60 11.10 -14.24
CA ALA A 19 -5.26 9.87 -14.69
C ALA A 19 -6.08 9.14 -13.60
N GLY A 20 -6.18 9.69 -12.38
CA GLY A 20 -6.81 9.02 -11.24
C GLY A 20 -8.13 9.60 -10.72
N CYS A 21 -8.62 10.72 -11.28
CA CYS A 21 -9.73 11.49 -10.69
C CYS A 21 -10.90 11.68 -11.64
N ALA A 22 -11.50 10.62 -12.18
CA ALA A 22 -12.88 10.63 -12.70
C ALA A 22 -13.34 9.25 -13.18
N THR A 23 -13.30 8.26 -12.29
CA THR A 23 -14.45 7.36 -12.23
C THR A 23 -15.16 7.71 -10.94
N PRO A 24 -16.45 8.09 -10.95
CA PRO A 24 -17.22 7.97 -9.73
C PRO A 24 -16.95 6.57 -9.21
N VAL A 25 -16.66 6.45 -7.91
CA VAL A 25 -16.82 5.19 -7.19
C VAL A 25 -18.26 4.78 -7.49
N THR A 26 -18.41 4.03 -8.58
CA THR A 26 -19.66 3.40 -8.94
C THR A 26 -19.93 2.54 -7.73
N ALA A 27 -21.11 2.72 -7.15
CA ALA A 27 -21.61 2.08 -5.93
C ALA A 27 -20.83 0.80 -5.57
N PRO A 28 -20.47 0.58 -4.28
CA PRO A 28 -19.65 -0.57 -3.86
C PRO A 28 -20.14 -1.76 -4.64
N ALA A 29 -19.31 -2.28 -5.55
CA ALA A 29 -19.70 -3.38 -6.41
C ALA A 29 -20.31 -4.40 -5.46
N GLN A 30 -21.63 -4.61 -5.58
CA GLN A 30 -22.34 -5.46 -4.62
C GLN A 30 -21.49 -6.73 -4.51
N PRO A 31 -21.20 -7.22 -3.29
CA PRO A 31 -20.40 -8.43 -3.14
C PRO A 31 -20.98 -9.44 -4.11
N ARG A 32 -20.25 -9.80 -5.17
CA ARG A 32 -20.69 -10.88 -6.03
C ARG A 32 -20.73 -12.05 -5.07
N ALA A 33 -21.93 -12.55 -4.77
CA ALA A 33 -22.09 -13.60 -3.78
C ALA A 33 -21.27 -14.87 -4.15
N ASP A 34 -20.88 -14.95 -5.42
CA ASP A 34 -20.04 -16.00 -6.01
C ASP A 34 -18.52 -15.76 -5.91
N LEU A 35 -18.03 -14.59 -5.46
CA LEU A 35 -16.59 -14.36 -5.30
C LEU A 35 -16.11 -14.75 -3.88
N PRO A 36 -14.89 -15.30 -3.75
CA PRO A 36 -14.26 -15.51 -2.45
C PRO A 36 -14.29 -14.24 -1.59
N LYS A 37 -14.56 -14.36 -0.29
CA LYS A 37 -14.67 -13.19 0.61
C LYS A 37 -13.39 -12.36 0.60
N GLU A 38 -12.25 -13.03 0.50
CA GLU A 38 -10.92 -12.42 0.41
C GLU A 38 -10.77 -11.46 -0.79
N CYS A 39 -11.57 -11.60 -1.86
CA CYS A 39 -11.57 -10.66 -2.99
C CYS A 39 -12.04 -9.25 -2.63
N SER A 40 -12.80 -9.11 -1.55
CA SER A 40 -13.27 -7.81 -1.04
C SER A 40 -12.56 -7.41 0.25
N GLU A 41 -12.27 -8.35 1.13
CA GLU A 41 -11.68 -8.07 2.43
C GLU A 41 -10.19 -7.70 2.34
N VAL A 42 -9.43 -8.36 1.45
CA VAL A 42 -7.98 -8.12 1.33
C VAL A 42 -7.68 -6.70 0.81
N PRO A 43 -8.30 -6.20 -0.27
CA PRO A 43 -8.05 -4.84 -0.73
C PRO A 43 -8.40 -3.78 0.31
N ILE A 44 -9.48 -3.99 1.09
CA ILE A 44 -9.88 -3.08 2.17
C ILE A 44 -8.83 -3.05 3.27
N LEU A 45 -8.35 -4.22 3.71
CA LEU A 45 -7.29 -4.33 4.72
C LEU A 45 -6.02 -3.60 4.26
N ILE A 46 -5.53 -3.92 3.07
CA ILE A 46 -4.30 -3.34 2.53
C ILE A 46 -4.46 -1.82 2.36
N GLY A 47 -5.54 -1.38 1.70
CA GLY A 47 -5.82 0.05 1.48
C GLY A 47 -5.94 0.83 2.79
N GLY A 48 -6.55 0.24 3.83
CA GLY A 48 -6.62 0.83 5.16
C GLY A 48 -5.25 1.06 5.78
N LYS A 49 -4.35 0.07 5.72
CA LYS A 49 -2.97 0.20 6.23
C LYS A 49 -2.15 1.23 5.46
N LEU A 50 -2.25 1.24 4.13
CA LEU A 50 -1.54 2.23 3.31
C LEU A 50 -2.01 3.67 3.60
N SER A 51 -3.30 3.84 3.87
CA SER A 51 -3.87 5.14 4.28
C SER A 51 -3.31 5.59 5.64
N GLU A 52 -3.20 4.66 6.60
CA GLU A 52 -2.59 4.92 7.91
C GLU A 52 -1.11 5.34 7.78
N PHE A 53 -0.33 4.62 6.96
CA PHE A 53 1.08 4.95 6.74
C PHE A 53 1.26 6.33 6.10
N SER A 54 0.38 6.68 5.16
CA SER A 54 0.41 7.99 4.49
C SER A 54 0.15 9.12 5.49
N ALA A 55 -0.77 8.93 6.43
CA ALA A 55 -1.04 9.90 7.50
C ALA A 55 0.11 10.04 8.51
N LEU A 56 1.01 9.06 8.58
CA LEU A 56 2.16 9.03 9.50
C LEU A 56 3.50 9.33 8.83
N ALA A 57 3.54 9.65 7.53
CA ALA A 57 4.77 9.82 6.76
C ALA A 57 5.75 10.88 7.34
N GLU A 58 5.24 11.84 8.12
CA GLU A 58 6.04 12.88 8.79
C GLU A 58 6.44 12.54 10.23
N LYS A 59 6.03 11.37 10.73
CA LYS A 59 6.15 10.89 12.11
C LYS A 59 6.89 9.54 12.16
N PRO A 60 8.23 9.52 12.10
CA PRO A 60 9.00 8.30 11.85
C PRO A 60 8.82 7.20 12.89
N LYS A 61 8.70 7.56 14.18
CA LYS A 61 8.55 6.59 15.27
C LYS A 61 7.19 5.90 15.20
N GLU A 62 6.14 6.69 14.99
CA GLU A 62 4.76 6.24 14.87
C GLU A 62 4.57 5.42 13.59
N LEU A 63 5.13 5.86 12.46
CA LEU A 63 5.13 5.11 11.22
C LEU A 63 5.81 3.75 11.38
N LYS A 64 6.98 3.71 12.02
CA LYS A 64 7.70 2.45 12.28
C LYS A 64 6.82 1.46 13.05
N ALA A 65 6.19 1.93 14.12
CA ALA A 65 5.31 1.09 14.93
C ALA A 65 4.08 0.62 14.14
N SER A 66 3.47 1.52 13.34
CA SER A 66 2.33 1.21 12.49
C SER A 66 2.68 0.16 11.43
N ILE A 67 3.82 0.28 10.74
CA ILE A 67 4.29 -0.70 9.74
C ILE A 67 4.54 -2.07 10.39
N ALA A 68 5.19 -2.12 11.55
CA ALA A 68 5.42 -3.38 12.27
C ALA A 68 4.11 -4.04 12.74
N GLY A 69 3.16 -3.22 13.24
CA GLY A 69 1.83 -3.67 13.62
C GLY A 69 1.05 -4.22 12.42
N ALA A 70 1.05 -3.49 11.31
CA ALA A 70 0.41 -3.91 10.07
C ALA A 70 1.03 -5.19 9.50
N ALA A 71 2.35 -5.36 9.53
CA ALA A 71 3.00 -6.60 9.10
C ALA A 71 2.49 -7.82 9.90
N THR A 72 2.27 -7.63 11.20
CA THR A 72 1.72 -8.66 12.10
C THR A 72 0.25 -8.94 11.79
N GLU A 73 -0.56 -7.89 11.64
CA GLU A 73 -1.99 -8.02 11.35
C GLU A 73 -2.26 -8.65 9.98
N VAL A 74 -1.53 -8.21 8.95
CA VAL A 74 -1.63 -8.78 7.60
C VAL A 74 -1.21 -10.26 7.63
N ALA A 75 -0.10 -10.61 8.28
CA ALA A 75 0.32 -12.01 8.43
C ALA A 75 -0.71 -12.86 9.19
N ALA A 76 -1.39 -12.31 10.20
CA ALA A 76 -2.46 -13.01 10.89
C ALA A 76 -3.67 -13.27 9.97
N LYS A 77 -3.98 -12.35 9.06
CA LYS A 77 -5.05 -12.52 8.07
C LYS A 77 -4.73 -13.57 7.02
N VAL A 78 -3.47 -13.73 6.62
CA VAL A 78 -3.01 -14.79 5.69
C VAL A 78 -3.47 -16.18 6.12
N ALA A 79 -3.51 -16.46 7.44
CA ALA A 79 -3.91 -17.77 7.95
C ALA A 79 -5.37 -18.14 7.61
N GLY A 80 -6.24 -17.15 7.45
CA GLY A 80 -7.66 -17.33 7.12
C GLY A 80 -7.98 -17.27 5.62
N ILE A 81 -6.98 -17.07 4.75
CA ILE A 81 -7.17 -17.04 3.29
C ILE A 81 -7.09 -18.46 2.75
N GLU A 82 -8.14 -18.89 2.05
CA GLU A 82 -8.25 -20.24 1.47
C GLU A 82 -7.57 -20.31 0.10
N ASP A 83 -7.76 -19.29 -0.75
CA ASP A 83 -7.11 -19.25 -2.05
C ASP A 83 -5.58 -19.09 -1.92
N ALA A 84 -4.84 -20.03 -2.50
CA ALA A 84 -3.38 -20.08 -2.37
C ALA A 84 -2.68 -18.88 -3.03
N THR A 85 -3.22 -18.35 -4.12
CA THR A 85 -2.63 -17.22 -4.86
C THR A 85 -2.83 -15.92 -4.09
N ILE A 86 -4.04 -15.69 -3.58
CA ILE A 86 -4.34 -14.55 -2.72
C ILE A 86 -3.50 -14.65 -1.43
N LYS A 87 -3.41 -15.85 -0.85
CA LYS A 87 -2.59 -16.10 0.35
C LYS A 87 -1.13 -15.74 0.12
N GLU A 88 -0.54 -16.18 -0.99
CA GLU A 88 0.84 -15.84 -1.36
C GLU A 88 1.02 -14.34 -1.57
N ALA A 89 0.09 -13.68 -2.27
CA ALA A 89 0.14 -12.25 -2.53
C ALA A 89 0.11 -11.42 -1.23
N VAL A 90 -0.75 -11.80 -0.28
CA VAL A 90 -0.88 -11.11 1.01
C VAL A 90 0.30 -11.42 1.93
N GLN A 91 0.81 -12.66 1.92
CA GLN A 91 2.00 -13.05 2.66
C GLN A 91 3.24 -12.29 2.18
N THR A 92 3.40 -12.16 0.86
CA THR A 92 4.49 -11.37 0.25
C THR A 92 4.46 -9.94 0.75
N PHE A 93 3.28 -9.30 0.79
CA PHE A 93 3.14 -7.95 1.31
C PHE A 93 3.51 -7.86 2.79
N ALA A 94 3.04 -8.80 3.63
CA ALA A 94 3.42 -8.83 5.05
C ALA A 94 4.94 -8.94 5.24
N ASP A 95 5.61 -9.76 4.43
CA ASP A 95 7.06 -9.94 4.50
C ASP A 95 7.84 -8.76 3.95
N GLU A 96 7.30 -8.03 2.97
CA GLU A 96 7.83 -6.74 2.52
C GLU A 96 7.75 -5.70 3.64
N LEU A 97 6.61 -5.57 4.32
CA LEU A 97 6.46 -4.64 5.45
C LEU A 97 7.49 -4.90 6.57
N LYS A 98 7.82 -6.16 6.87
CA LYS A 98 8.83 -6.53 7.88
C LYS A 98 10.25 -6.06 7.51
N LYS A 99 10.53 -5.85 6.23
CA LYS A 99 11.85 -5.42 5.73
C LYS A 99 11.99 -3.90 5.71
N ILE A 100 10.90 -3.16 5.90
CA ILE A 100 10.92 -1.70 5.84
C ILE A 100 11.55 -1.15 7.12
N GLU A 101 12.61 -0.37 6.95
CA GLU A 101 13.27 0.36 8.04
C GLU A 101 12.87 1.84 8.02
N VAL A 102 12.60 2.37 9.21
CA VAL A 102 12.30 3.79 9.43
C VAL A 102 13.18 4.30 10.57
N THR A 103 14.06 5.24 10.26
CA THR A 103 15.04 5.83 11.19
C THR A 103 14.85 7.33 11.37
N ASP A 104 14.43 8.02 10.31
CA ASP A 104 14.24 9.46 10.22
C ASP A 104 13.11 9.82 9.22
N ARG A 105 12.89 11.11 8.99
CA ARG A 105 11.83 11.60 8.10
C ARG A 105 12.03 11.22 6.63
N ALA A 106 13.27 11.17 6.14
CA ALA A 106 13.53 10.80 4.75
C ALA A 106 13.24 9.31 4.52
N SER A 107 13.71 8.46 5.44
CA SER A 107 13.38 7.02 5.44
C SER A 107 11.89 6.77 5.63
N ALA A 108 11.17 7.62 6.38
CA ALA A 108 9.73 7.50 6.55
C ALA A 108 8.97 7.68 5.22
N VAL A 109 9.34 8.68 4.41
CA VAL A 109 8.74 8.86 3.08
C VAL A 109 9.04 7.68 2.17
N ALA A 110 10.30 7.21 2.16
CA ALA A 110 10.71 6.04 1.38
C ALA A 110 9.99 4.76 1.82
N ALA A 111 9.79 4.58 3.13
CA ALA A 111 9.04 3.49 3.73
C ALA A 111 7.57 3.52 3.29
N THR A 112 6.91 4.67 3.35
CA THR A 112 5.54 4.82 2.87
C THR A 112 5.44 4.48 1.38
N GLN A 113 6.37 4.95 0.55
CA GLN A 113 6.41 4.61 -0.89
C GLN A 113 6.62 3.11 -1.15
N THR A 114 7.52 2.49 -0.39
CA THR A 114 7.80 1.05 -0.48
C THR A 114 6.56 0.24 -0.08
N ALA A 115 5.90 0.62 1.03
CA ALA A 115 4.67 -0.01 1.47
C ALA A 115 3.55 0.15 0.42
N ILE A 116 3.41 1.34 -0.18
CA ILE A 116 2.43 1.57 -1.25
C ILE A 116 2.70 0.66 -2.45
N ALA A 117 3.95 0.57 -2.91
CA ALA A 117 4.31 -0.28 -4.05
C ALA A 117 4.03 -1.77 -3.78
N GLY A 118 4.40 -2.26 -2.59
CA GLY A 118 4.11 -3.64 -2.18
C GLY A 118 2.60 -3.91 -2.05
N GLY A 119 1.86 -2.97 -1.45
CA GLY A 119 0.43 -3.10 -1.25
C GLY A 119 -0.36 -3.04 -2.56
N THR A 120 -0.01 -2.15 -3.50
CA THR A 120 -0.63 -2.12 -4.83
C THR A 120 -0.30 -3.36 -5.64
N GLY A 121 0.94 -3.86 -5.58
CA GLY A 121 1.33 -5.12 -6.21
C GLY A 121 0.55 -6.32 -5.65
N SER A 122 0.32 -6.35 -4.34
CA SER A 122 -0.51 -7.37 -3.69
C SER A 122 -1.98 -7.26 -4.13
N MET A 123 -2.56 -6.06 -4.13
CA MET A 123 -3.93 -5.82 -4.59
C MET A 123 -4.12 -6.18 -6.08
N GLU A 124 -3.13 -5.94 -6.94
CA GLU A 124 -3.18 -6.34 -8.35
C GLU A 124 -3.23 -7.87 -8.50
N LYS A 125 -2.42 -8.60 -7.71
CA LYS A 125 -2.46 -10.08 -7.71
C LYS A 125 -3.82 -10.60 -7.24
N VAL A 126 -4.39 -10.02 -6.18
CA VAL A 126 -5.74 -10.37 -5.72
C VAL A 126 -6.77 -10.09 -6.81
N ALA A 127 -6.71 -8.91 -7.44
CA ALA A 127 -7.63 -8.55 -8.50
C ALA A 127 -7.59 -9.55 -9.67
N LYS A 128 -6.42 -10.06 -10.06
CA LYS A 128 -6.29 -11.08 -11.12
C LYS A 128 -6.96 -12.42 -10.79
N VAL A 129 -7.08 -12.77 -9.51
CA VAL A 129 -7.76 -14.01 -9.06
C VAL A 129 -9.27 -13.81 -9.01
N CYS A 130 -9.71 -12.58 -8.77
CA CYS A 130 -11.10 -12.24 -8.47
C CYS A 130 -11.93 -11.74 -9.67
N VAL A 131 -11.38 -11.84 -10.89
CA VAL A 131 -11.99 -11.38 -12.15
C VAL A 131 -12.37 -12.53 -13.07
#